data_AF-A0A842N284-F1
#
_entry.id   AF-A0A842N284-F1
#
_cell.length_a   1.000
_cell.length_b   1.000
_cell.length_c   1.000
_cell.angle_alpha   90.00
_cell.angle_beta   90.00
_cell.angle_gamma   90.00
#
_symmetry.space_group_name_H-M   'P 1'
#
loop_
_entity.id
_entity.type
_entity.pdbx_description
1 polymer ?
#
loop_
_entity_poly.entity_id
_entity_poly.type
_entity_poly.pdbx_seq_one_letter_code
_entity_poly.pdbx_strand_id
1 'polypeptide(L)'
;TDISEAQREYKKVLKDASMVIMVSTMLHSIATGNMLPANVKVIVIDISQPTVTKLMDRGTWQALGIVSDVGAFLPMVANEIGGKK
;
A
#
# COMPACT_ATOMS: atom_id res chain seq x y z
N THR A 1 0.60 -17.77 14.47
CA THR A 1 0.48 -18.07 13.02
C THR A 1 -0.97 -18.25 12.59
N ASP A 2 -1.95 -18.02 13.47
CA ASP A 2 -3.36 -18.03 13.11
C ASP A 2 -3.72 -16.85 12.17
N ILE A 3 -4.30 -17.17 11.02
CA ILE A 3 -4.63 -16.18 9.99
C ILE A 3 -5.85 -15.33 10.37
N SER A 4 -6.82 -15.90 11.07
CA SER A 4 -8.02 -15.18 11.51
C SER A 4 -7.67 -14.16 12.58
N GLU A 5 -6.77 -14.52 13.50
CA GLU A 5 -6.19 -13.58 14.45
C GLU A 5 -5.40 -12.47 13.76
N ALA A 6 -4.53 -12.82 12.81
CA ALA A 6 -3.76 -11.82 12.06
C ALA A 6 -4.67 -10.83 11.32
N GLN A 7 -5.73 -11.29 10.66
CA GLN A 7 -6.71 -10.42 9.98
C GLN A 7 -7.43 -9.49 10.95
N ARG A 8 -7.75 -9.96 12.16
CA ARG A 8 -8.36 -9.12 13.21
C ARG A 8 -7.41 -8.01 13.65
N GLU A 9 -6.13 -8.31 13.82
CA GLU A 9 -5.12 -7.29 14.17
C GLU A 9 -4.89 -6.31 13.02
N TYR A 10 -4.88 -6.77 11.76
CA TYR A 10 -4.85 -5.89 10.59
C TYR A 10 -5.98 -4.86 10.62
N LYS A 11 -7.23 -5.30 10.83
CA LYS A 11 -8.38 -4.38 10.89
C LYS A 11 -8.26 -3.35 12.00
N LYS A 12 -7.64 -3.69 13.14
CA LYS A 12 -7.41 -2.73 14.23
C LYS A 12 -6.40 -1.66 13.83
N VAL A 13 -5.29 -2.06 13.19
CA VAL A 13 -4.24 -1.12 12.73
C VAL A 13 -4.73 -0.23 11.60
N LEU A 14 -5.58 -0.76 10.72
CA LEU A 14 -6.15 -0.01 9.59
C LEU A 14 -7.31 0.91 10.00
N LYS A 15 -7.80 0.80 11.24
CA LYS A 15 -8.88 1.65 11.74
C LYS A 15 -8.42 3.11 11.69
N ASP A 16 -9.26 3.96 11.11
CA ASP A 16 -9.04 5.42 11.00
C ASP A 16 -7.87 5.85 10.09
N ALA A 17 -7.26 4.92 9.34
CA ALA A 17 -6.24 5.24 8.36
C ALA A 17 -6.82 6.08 7.22
N SER A 18 -6.23 7.25 6.95
CA SER A 18 -6.61 8.12 5.82
C SER A 18 -5.81 7.82 4.55
N MET A 19 -4.65 7.17 4.70
CA MET A 19 -3.78 6.75 3.61
C MET A 19 -3.02 5.48 4.01
N VAL A 20 -2.77 4.59 3.05
CA VAL A 20 -1.90 3.42 3.20
C VAL A 20 -0.90 3.35 2.06
N ILE A 21 0.37 3.13 2.41
CA ILE A 21 1.46 2.88 1.47
C ILE A 21 1.82 1.39 1.53
N MET A 22 1.71 0.72 0.39
CA MET A 22 1.95 -0.70 0.18
C MET A 22 3.28 -0.88 -0.55
N VAL A 23 4.19 -1.66 0.03
CA VAL A 23 5.60 -1.65 -0.37
C VAL A 23 6.11 -3.07 -0.64
N SER A 24 6.37 -3.38 -1.91
CA SER A 24 7.03 -4.60 -2.41
C SER A 24 6.50 -5.92 -1.80
N THR A 25 5.19 -6.03 -1.62
CA THR A 25 4.56 -7.23 -1.05
C THR A 25 3.19 -7.51 -1.66
N MET A 26 3.10 -8.47 -2.58
CA MET A 26 1.83 -8.75 -3.26
C MET A 26 0.72 -9.21 -2.29
N LEU A 27 0.97 -10.23 -1.47
CA LEU A 27 -0.08 -10.85 -0.65
C LEU A 27 -0.59 -9.93 0.46
N HIS A 28 0.30 -9.25 1.19
CA HIS A 28 -0.12 -8.31 2.24
C HIS A 28 -0.82 -7.10 1.64
N SER A 29 -0.37 -6.58 0.49
CA SER A 29 -1.05 -5.47 -0.19
C SER A 29 -2.46 -5.85 -0.62
N ILE A 30 -2.64 -7.06 -1.15
CA ILE A 30 -3.96 -7.59 -1.52
C ILE A 30 -4.86 -7.77 -0.30
N ALA A 31 -4.33 -8.33 0.79
CA ALA A 31 -5.07 -8.54 2.03
C ALA A 31 -5.49 -7.21 2.66
N THR A 32 -4.55 -6.27 2.79
CA THR A 32 -4.79 -4.93 3.31
C THR A 32 -5.80 -4.19 2.44
N GLY A 33 -5.63 -4.19 1.11
CA GLY A 33 -6.56 -3.55 0.18
C GLY A 33 -7.99 -4.06 0.36
N ASN A 34 -8.20 -5.38 0.48
CA ASN A 34 -9.52 -5.97 0.73
C ASN A 34 -10.17 -5.55 2.05
N MET A 35 -9.39 -5.08 3.02
CA MET A 35 -9.86 -4.68 4.35
C MET A 35 -10.06 -3.15 4.47
N LEU A 36 -9.62 -2.37 3.46
CA LEU A 36 -9.72 -0.92 3.47
C LEU A 36 -11.09 -0.43 2.96
N PRO A 37 -11.67 0.61 3.58
CA PRO A 37 -12.82 1.29 3.02
C PRO A 37 -12.42 2.15 1.81
N ALA A 38 -13.37 2.40 0.91
CA ALA A 38 -13.12 3.04 -0.40
C ALA A 38 -12.60 4.48 -0.34
N ASN A 39 -12.76 5.16 0.79
CA ASN A 39 -12.32 6.54 1.01
C ASN A 39 -10.85 6.67 1.40
N VAL A 40 -10.14 5.56 1.62
CA VAL A 40 -8.72 5.57 2.00
C VAL A 40 -7.86 5.70 0.75
N LYS A 41 -6.89 6.63 0.78
CA LYS A 41 -5.91 6.79 -0.30
C LYS A 41 -4.91 5.64 -0.26
N VAL A 42 -4.63 5.03 -1.39
CA VAL A 42 -3.71 3.89 -1.47
C VAL A 42 -2.56 4.24 -2.41
N ILE A 43 -1.33 3.98 -1.98
CA ILE A 43 -0.14 4.06 -2.83
C ILE A 43 0.48 2.69 -2.86
N VAL A 44 0.71 2.14 -4.05
CA VAL A 44 1.36 0.85 -4.26
C VAL A 44 2.70 1.07 -4.94
N ILE A 45 3.78 0.59 -4.32
CA ILE A 45 5.12 0.61 -4.91
C ILE A 45 5.60 -0.85 -5.01
N ASP A 46 5.80 -1.33 -6.22
CA ASP A 46 6.33 -2.66 -6.48
C ASP A 46 7.11 -2.65 -7.80
N ILE A 47 8.17 -3.45 -7.91
CA ILE A 47 8.95 -3.56 -9.15
C ILE A 47 8.17 -4.35 -10.22
N SER A 48 7.19 -5.15 -9.80
CA SER A 48 6.39 -6.02 -10.67
C SER A 48 5.13 -5.32 -11.15
N GLN A 49 5.09 -4.98 -12.44
CA GLN A 49 3.91 -4.42 -13.10
C GLN A 49 2.62 -5.24 -12.87
N PRO A 50 2.62 -6.60 -12.97
CA PRO A 50 1.43 -7.39 -12.67
C PRO A 50 0.89 -7.21 -11.24
N THR A 51 1.78 -7.03 -10.25
CA THR A 51 1.37 -6.80 -8.85
C THR A 51 0.65 -5.46 -8.73
N VAL A 52 1.22 -4.41 -9.32
CA VAL A 52 0.63 -3.07 -9.32
C VAL A 52 -0.73 -3.09 -10.03
N THR A 53 -0.81 -3.65 -11.24
CA THR A 53 -2.08 -3.74 -11.99
C THR A 53 -3.17 -4.45 -11.20
N LYS A 54 -2.88 -5.60 -10.57
CA LYS A 54 -3.86 -6.33 -9.74
C LYS A 54 -4.44 -5.51 -8.59
N LEU A 55 -3.65 -4.62 -8.00
CA LEU A 55 -4.08 -3.77 -6.90
C LEU A 55 -4.86 -2.55 -7.40
N MET A 56 -4.52 -2.04 -8.58
CA MET A 56 -5.19 -0.93 -9.23
C MET A 56 -6.56 -1.31 -9.82
N ASP A 57 -6.76 -2.56 -10.23
CA ASP A 57 -8.02 -3.04 -10.84
C ASP A 57 -9.22 -3.09 -9.86
N ARG A 58 -9.03 -2.76 -8.57
CA ARG A 58 -10.05 -2.87 -7.51
C ARG A 58 -11.00 -1.68 -7.39
N GLY A 59 -11.46 -1.13 -8.51
CA GLY A 59 -12.57 -0.17 -8.57
C GLY A 59 -12.21 1.29 -8.29
N THR A 60 -13.20 2.10 -7.88
CA THR A 60 -13.18 3.57 -7.70
C THR A 60 -12.32 4.09 -6.53
N TRP A 61 -11.33 3.31 -6.09
CA TRP A 61 -10.41 3.73 -5.04
C TRP A 61 -9.40 4.73 -5.60
N GLN A 62 -9.10 5.76 -4.82
CA GLN A 62 -8.02 6.69 -5.14
C GLN A 62 -6.68 5.96 -4.88
N ALA A 63 -6.32 5.06 -5.79
CA ALA A 63 -5.08 4.29 -5.76
C ALA A 63 -4.07 4.88 -6.75
N LEU A 64 -2.82 5.00 -6.33
CA LEU A 64 -1.67 5.37 -7.16
C LEU A 64 -0.72 4.19 -7.23
N GLY A 65 -0.48 3.68 -8.43
CA GLY A 65 0.47 2.59 -8.69
C GLY A 65 1.80 3.11 -9.22
N ILE A 66 2.90 2.72 -8.59
CA ILE A 66 4.27 3.08 -8.97
C ILE A 66 5.04 1.79 -9.23
N VAL A 67 5.47 1.62 -10.48
CA VAL A 67 6.34 0.50 -10.86
C VAL A 67 7.79 0.94 -10.74
N SER A 68 8.43 0.58 -9.63
CA SER A 68 9.81 0.99 -9.33
C SER A 68 10.46 0.08 -8.31
N ASP A 69 11.80 0.11 -8.25
CA ASP A 69 12.54 -0.49 -7.16
C ASP A 69 12.30 0.30 -5.86
N VAL A 70 11.84 -0.39 -4.82
CA VAL A 70 11.57 0.22 -3.51
C VAL A 70 12.83 0.76 -2.85
N GLY A 71 13.96 0.07 -3.02
CA GLY A 71 15.24 0.42 -2.41
C GLY A 71 15.76 1.77 -2.88
N ALA A 72 15.52 2.12 -4.14
CA ALA A 72 15.79 3.44 -4.70
C ALA A 72 14.68 4.45 -4.40
N PHE A 73 13.41 4.05 -4.51
CA PHE A 73 12.27 4.95 -4.41
C PHE A 73 12.09 5.58 -3.01
N LEU A 74 12.15 4.77 -1.94
CA LEU A 74 11.90 5.29 -0.59
C LEU A 74 12.94 6.32 -0.12
N PRO A 75 14.25 6.15 -0.37
CA PRO A 75 15.24 7.20 -0.08
C PRO A 75 14.99 8.49 -0.86
N MET A 76 14.56 8.42 -2.12
CA MET A 76 14.22 9.61 -2.90
C MET A 76 13.03 10.36 -2.28
N VAL A 77 11.98 9.64 -1.89
CA VAL A 77 10.84 10.23 -1.18
C VAL A 77 11.26 10.82 0.16
N ALA A 78 12.07 10.10 0.93
CA ALA A 78 12.60 10.56 2.22
C ALA A 78 13.42 11.85 2.08
N ASN A 79 14.21 11.98 1.02
CA ASN A 79 14.95 13.21 0.72
C ASN A 79 14.01 14.36 0.36
N GLU A 80 12.99 14.12 -0.48
CA GLU A 80 12.04 15.15 -0.90
C GLU A 80 11.18 15.67 0.28
N ILE A 81 10.78 14.78 1.19
CA ILE A 81 10.05 15.18 2.41
C ILE A 81 10.99 15.75 3.50
N GLY A 82 12.27 15.38 3.47
CA GLY A 82 13.29 15.74 4.46
C GLY A 82 14.04 17.04 4.18
N GLY A 83 14.00 17.57 2.95
CA GLY A 83 14.59 18.86 2.59
C GLY A 83 14.11 19.33 1.21
N LYS A 84 13.50 20.51 1.08
CA LYS A 84 14.15 21.81 1.32
C LYS A 84 13.64 22.57 2.55
N LYS A 85 14.52 22.74 3.54
CA LYS A 85 14.76 24.07 4.14
C LYS A 85 15.94 24.70 3.41
#